data_AF-A0A847PKV5-F1
#
_entry.id   AF-A0A847PKV5-F1
#
_cell.length_a   1.000
_cell.length_b   1.000
_cell.length_c   1.000
_cell.angle_alpha   90.00
_cell.angle_beta   90.00
_cell.angle_gamma   90.00
#
_symmetry.space_group_name_H-M   'P 1'
#
loop_
_entity.id
_entity.type
_entity.pdbx_description
1 polymer ?
#
loop_
_entity_poly.entity_id
_entity_poly.type
_entity_poly.pdbx_seq_one_letter_code
_entity_poly.pdbx_strand_id
1 'polypeptide(L)'
;KEEEVKMRKGKFEIIEDDQIKGKNFVITGTLSMTRDYFVSLIIGEGGNVSNSVSSKTDYLIASNVDGEETTKWKKAKAIGTKIIDEDDFWKMYRKSKGPKA
;
A
#
# COMPACT_ATOMS: atom_id res chain seq x y z
N LYS A 1 -30.57 10.87 -26.23
CA LYS A 1 -30.25 9.61 -25.53
C LYS A 1 -29.95 9.97 -24.10
N GLU A 2 -31.00 9.88 -23.28
CA GLU A 2 -30.89 9.85 -21.83
C GLU A 2 -29.90 8.77 -21.39
N GLU A 3 -29.25 8.99 -20.25
CA GLU A 3 -29.42 8.04 -19.16
C GLU A 3 -29.31 8.79 -17.83
N GLU A 4 -30.44 8.74 -17.10
CA GLU A 4 -30.68 9.35 -15.80
C GLU A 4 -29.74 8.79 -14.72
N VAL A 5 -29.14 9.71 -13.95
CA VAL A 5 -28.42 9.36 -12.72
C VAL A 5 -29.45 9.04 -11.64
N LYS A 6 -29.83 7.77 -11.55
CA LYS A 6 -30.72 7.25 -10.50
C LYS A 6 -29.93 7.09 -9.20
N MET A 7 -30.08 8.10 -8.35
CA MET A 7 -29.63 8.12 -6.96
C MET A 7 -30.24 6.93 -6.20
N ARG A 8 -29.39 5.98 -5.78
CA ARG A 8 -29.69 5.00 -4.73
C ARG A 8 -28.59 5.06 -3.69
N LYS A 9 -29.00 5.22 -2.44
CA LYS A 9 -28.16 5.31 -1.24
C LYS A 9 -27.11 4.18 -1.21
N GLY A 10 -25.85 4.54 -0.94
CA GLY A 10 -24.85 3.63 -0.42
C GLY A 10 -23.90 3.00 -1.44
N LYS A 11 -23.05 3.82 -2.07
CA LYS A 11 -21.64 3.53 -2.43
C LYS A 11 -21.13 4.71 -3.27
N PHE A 12 -20.34 5.57 -2.67
CA PHE A 12 -19.44 6.43 -3.43
C PHE A 12 -18.30 5.53 -3.93
N GLU A 13 -18.39 5.03 -5.16
CA GLU A 13 -17.19 4.59 -5.87
C GLU A 13 -16.53 5.82 -6.46
N ILE A 14 -15.73 6.47 -5.61
CA ILE A 14 -14.61 7.29 -6.07
C ILE A 14 -13.59 6.28 -6.59
N ILE A 15 -13.56 6.05 -7.90
CA ILE A 15 -12.47 5.33 -8.55
C ILE A 15 -11.30 6.32 -8.65
N GLU A 16 -10.73 6.71 -7.51
CA GLU A 16 -9.41 7.31 -7.47
C GLU A 16 -8.43 6.12 -7.48
N ASP A 17 -7.68 5.95 -8.57
CA ASP A 17 -6.66 4.91 -8.74
C ASP A 17 -5.42 5.17 -7.86
N ASP A 18 -5.64 5.55 -6.61
CA ASP A 18 -4.61 5.96 -5.68
C ASP A 18 -4.31 4.78 -4.76
N GLN A 19 -3.53 3.84 -5.27
CA GLN A 19 -3.17 2.59 -4.58
C GLN A 19 -2.43 2.84 -3.24
N ILE A 20 -1.90 4.05 -3.02
CA ILE A 20 -1.06 4.42 -1.88
C ILE A 20 -1.78 5.40 -0.94
N LYS A 21 -2.57 6.35 -1.46
CA LYS A 21 -3.26 7.37 -0.64
C LYS A 21 -4.22 6.76 0.37
N GLY A 22 -4.10 7.17 1.62
CA GLY A 22 -4.93 6.70 2.73
C GLY A 22 -4.67 5.26 3.18
N LYS A 23 -3.69 4.56 2.60
CA LYS A 23 -3.31 3.20 2.98
C LYS A 23 -2.21 3.20 4.03
N ASN A 24 -2.25 2.19 4.92
CA ASN A 24 -1.23 2.00 5.94
C ASN A 24 -0.22 0.94 5.51
N PHE A 25 1.03 1.37 5.36
CA PHE A 25 2.16 0.53 5.01
C PHE A 25 3.00 0.23 6.24
N VAL A 26 3.46 -1.01 6.35
CA VAL A 26 4.49 -1.39 7.32
C VAL A 26 5.69 -1.87 6.56
N ILE A 27 6.86 -1.46 7.03
CA ILE A 27 8.13 -1.83 6.44
C ILE A 27 8.85 -2.79 7.39
N THR A 28 9.22 -3.96 6.87
CA THR A 28 9.98 -5.02 7.56
C THR A 28 11.23 -5.39 6.78
N GLY A 29 12.21 -5.98 7.48
CA GLY A 29 13.44 -6.50 6.89
C GLY A 29 14.61 -5.52 6.85
N THR A 30 15.71 -6.01 6.30
CA THR A 30 16.88 -5.23 5.89
C THR A 30 16.66 -4.87 4.43
N LEU A 31 16.01 -3.74 4.20
CA LEU A 31 15.79 -3.21 2.85
C LEU A 31 17.12 -2.85 2.21
N SER A 32 17.18 -2.93 0.88
CA SER A 32 18.32 -2.40 0.11
C SER A 32 18.44 -0.87 0.24
N MET A 33 17.33 -0.18 0.53
CA MET A 33 17.26 1.27 0.75
C MET A 33 16.90 1.61 2.19
N THR A 34 17.20 2.85 2.60
CA THR A 34 16.82 3.34 3.93
C THR A 34 15.30 3.37 4.08
N ARG A 35 14.83 2.96 5.25
CA ARG A 35 13.41 3.06 5.65
C ARG A 35 12.83 4.45 5.38
N ASP A 36 13.64 5.48 5.63
CA ASP A 36 13.28 6.89 5.47
C ASP A 36 12.91 7.25 4.02
N TYR A 37 13.59 6.64 3.05
CA TYR A 37 13.30 6.85 1.63
C TYR A 37 11.89 6.38 1.26
N PHE A 38 11.53 5.16 1.66
CA PHE A 38 10.17 4.63 1.46
C PHE A 38 9.12 5.44 2.20
N VAL A 39 9.42 5.86 3.44
CA VAL A 39 8.53 6.72 4.23
C VAL A 39 8.23 8.01 3.47
N SER A 40 9.24 8.68 2.92
CA SER A 40 9.06 9.90 2.15
C SER A 40 8.21 9.70 0.90
N LEU A 41 8.40 8.59 0.18
CA LEU A 41 7.59 8.26 -1.00
C LEU A 41 6.12 8.01 -0.62
N ILE A 42 5.87 7.19 0.40
CA ILE A 42 4.52 6.84 0.84
C ILE A 42 3.78 8.07 1.36
N ILE A 43 4.43 8.88 2.20
CA ILE A 43 3.86 10.13 2.72
C ILE A 43 3.62 11.13 1.59
N GLY A 44 4.53 11.22 0.61
CA GLY A 44 4.40 12.11 -0.54
C GLY A 44 3.17 11.81 -1.41
N GLU A 45 2.77 10.54 -1.49
CA GLU A 45 1.54 10.11 -2.17
C GLU A 45 0.31 10.08 -1.24
N GLY A 46 0.43 10.57 0.00
CA GLY A 46 -0.68 10.64 0.96
C GLY A 46 -0.99 9.32 1.68
N GLY A 47 -0.07 8.36 1.67
CA GLY A 47 -0.10 7.15 2.47
C GLY A 47 0.50 7.34 3.87
N ASN A 48 0.30 6.35 4.75
CA ASN A 48 0.82 6.35 6.11
C ASN A 48 1.78 5.18 6.32
N VAL A 49 2.84 5.38 7.11
CA VAL A 49 3.80 4.32 7.46
C VAL A 49 3.77 4.02 8.95
N SER A 50 3.76 2.74 9.28
CA SER A 50 3.82 2.23 10.66
C SER A 50 4.98 1.27 10.86
N ASN A 51 5.50 1.19 12.08
CA ASN A 51 6.61 0.28 12.45
C ASN A 51 6.13 -1.11 12.90
N SER A 52 4.82 -1.24 13.16
CA SER A 52 4.19 -2.45 13.69
C SER A 52 3.02 -2.86 12.82
N VAL A 53 2.89 -4.17 12.60
CA VAL A 53 1.74 -4.75 11.93
C VAL A 53 0.56 -4.75 12.89
N SER A 54 -0.51 -4.09 12.46
CA SER A 54 -1.77 -3.96 13.19
C SER A 54 -2.95 -4.35 12.29
N SER A 55 -4.14 -4.51 12.85
CA SER A 55 -5.36 -4.76 12.07
C SER A 55 -5.75 -3.63 11.12
N LYS A 56 -5.13 -2.44 11.25
CA LYS A 56 -5.31 -1.31 10.34
C LYS A 56 -4.28 -1.29 9.21
N THR A 57 -3.29 -2.18 9.24
CA THR A 57 -2.24 -2.24 8.23
C THR A 57 -2.78 -2.92 6.97
N ASP A 58 -2.80 -2.19 5.86
CA ASP A 58 -3.20 -2.71 4.56
C ASP A 58 -2.08 -3.50 3.90
N TYR A 59 -0.85 -2.95 3.93
CA TYR A 59 0.29 -3.48 3.17
C TYR A 59 1.54 -3.64 4.05
N LEU A 60 2.26 -4.74 3.85
CA LEU A 60 3.58 -4.99 4.42
C LEU A 60 4.60 -5.04 3.28
N ILE A 61 5.53 -4.09 3.26
CA ILE A 61 6.67 -4.07 2.34
C ILE A 61 7.81 -4.87 2.97
N ALA A 62 8.24 -5.92 2.29
CA ALA A 62 9.36 -6.78 2.67
C ALA A 62 10.40 -6.82 1.54
N SER A 63 11.71 -6.87 1.86
CA SER A 63 12.74 -6.95 0.81
C SER A 63 12.83 -8.35 0.19
N ASN A 64 12.39 -9.37 0.93
CA ASN A 64 12.32 -10.74 0.45
C ASN A 64 11.04 -11.41 0.92
N VAL A 65 10.08 -11.55 0.01
CA VAL A 65 8.74 -12.11 0.29
C VAL A 65 8.83 -13.57 0.74
N ASP A 66 9.84 -14.30 0.25
CA ASP A 66 10.08 -15.72 0.50
C ASP A 66 11.11 -15.98 1.62
N GLY A 67 11.94 -14.98 1.96
CA GLY A 67 13.05 -15.14 2.92
C GLY A 67 12.80 -14.56 4.32
N GLU A 68 11.72 -13.82 4.55
CA GLU A 68 11.46 -13.17 5.84
C GLU A 68 10.63 -14.02 6.80
N GLU A 69 11.30 -14.82 7.63
CA GLU A 69 10.68 -15.45 8.81
C GLU A 69 10.61 -14.52 10.04
N THR A 70 10.50 -13.21 9.83
CA THR A 70 10.42 -12.26 10.93
C THR A 70 9.05 -12.33 11.63
N THR A 71 9.01 -12.01 12.93
CA THR A 71 7.79 -11.96 13.74
C THR A 71 6.70 -11.08 13.10
N LYS A 72 7.08 -10.08 12.31
CA LYS A 72 6.16 -9.19 11.59
C LYS A 72 5.51 -9.85 10.38
N TRP A 73 6.25 -10.64 9.60
CA TRP A 73 5.70 -11.39 8.46
C TRP A 73 4.67 -12.42 8.93
N LYS A 74 5.01 -13.20 9.98
CA LYS A 74 4.08 -14.17 10.59
C LYS A 74 2.81 -13.48 11.10
N LYS A 75 2.95 -12.30 11.72
CA LYS A 75 1.83 -11.49 12.20
C LYS A 75 0.97 -10.91 11.06
N ALA A 76 1.59 -10.42 9.99
CA ALA A 76 0.88 -9.93 8.81
C ALA A 76 0.08 -11.03 8.13
N LYS A 77 0.69 -12.21 7.93
CA LYS A 77 0.01 -13.38 7.38
C LYS A 77 -1.15 -13.85 8.27
N ALA A 78 -0.97 -13.81 9.60
CA ALA A 78 -2.01 -14.18 10.56
C ALA A 78 -3.20 -13.20 10.57
N ILE A 79 -2.94 -11.90 10.39
CA ILE A 79 -3.98 -10.85 10.36
C ILE A 79 -4.62 -10.73 8.96
N GLY A 80 -3.96 -11.25 7.91
CA GLY A 80 -4.42 -11.14 6.52
C GLY A 80 -3.98 -9.84 5.84
N THR A 81 -2.91 -9.20 6.33
CA THR A 81 -2.28 -8.05 5.69
C THR A 81 -1.62 -8.47 4.38
N LYS A 82 -1.76 -7.65 3.33
CA LYS A 82 -1.18 -7.94 2.02
C LYS A 82 0.33 -7.70 2.05
N ILE A 83 1.11 -8.73 1.76
CA ILE A 83 2.57 -8.64 1.72
C ILE A 83 2.98 -8.36 0.28
N ILE A 84 3.79 -7.33 0.09
CA ILE A 84 4.31 -6.89 -1.20
C ILE A 84 5.82 -6.71 -1.10
N ASP A 85 6.51 -6.82 -2.22
CA ASP A 85 7.93 -6.51 -2.31
C ASP A 85 8.18 -5.05 -2.74
N GLU A 86 9.46 -4.68 -2.84
CA GLU A 86 9.89 -3.36 -3.30
C GLU A 86 9.42 -3.10 -4.74
N ASP A 87 9.47 -4.09 -5.64
CA ASP A 87 9.01 -3.96 -7.03
C ASP A 87 7.49 -3.78 -7.11
N ASP A 88 6.71 -4.54 -6.34
CA ASP A 88 5.27 -4.33 -6.26
C ASP A 88 4.91 -2.94 -5.70
N PHE A 89 5.66 -2.43 -4.72
CA PHE A 89 5.52 -1.03 -4.28
C PHE A 89 5.80 -0.06 -5.43
N TRP A 90 6.88 -0.27 -6.20
CA TRP A 90 7.20 0.57 -7.36
C TRP A 90 6.13 0.51 -8.45
N LYS A 91 5.52 -0.65 -8.69
CA LYS A 91 4.37 -0.78 -9.61
C LYS A 91 3.19 0.06 -9.14
N MET A 92 2.87 0.03 -7.84
CA MET A 92 1.80 0.86 -7.26
C MET A 92 2.12 2.36 -7.35
N TYR A 93 3.36 2.73 -7.03
CA TYR A 93 3.84 4.11 -7.09
C TYR A 93 3.88 4.65 -8.53
N ARG A 94 4.31 3.85 -9.50
CA ARG A 94 4.31 4.24 -10.92
C ARG A 94 2.89 4.38 -11.47
N LYS A 95 1.92 3.65 -10.93
CA LYS A 95 0.52 3.74 -11.37
C LYS A 95 -0.13 5.06 -10.91
N SER A 96 0.23 5.58 -9.72
CA SER A 96 -0.23 6.91 -9.27
C SER A 96 0.37 8.05 -10.12
N LYS A 97 1.62 7.88 -10.57
CA LYS A 97 2.24 8.70 -11.63
C LYS A 97 1.83 8.17 -13.01
N GLY A 98 0.55 8.25 -13.37
CA GLY A 98 0.09 7.95 -14.74
C GLY A 98 1.03 8.57 -15.79
N PRO A 99 1.20 7.93 -16.98
CA PRO A 99 2.27 8.26 -17.91
C PRO A 99 2.28 9.77 -18.19
N LYS A 100 3.28 10.47 -17.63
CA LYS A 100 3.58 11.83 -18.06
C LYS A 100 4.36 11.70 -19.36
N ALA A 101 3.60 11.81 -20.46
CA ALA A 101 4.01 11.89 -21.86
C ALA A 101 4.51 10.58 -22.48
#